data_AF-A0A4V1IXZ2-F1
#
_entry.id   AF-A0A4V1IXZ2-F1
#
_cell.length_a   1.000
_cell.length_b   1.000
_cell.length_c   1.000
_cell.angle_alpha   90.00
_cell.angle_beta   90.00
_cell.angle_gamma   90.00
#
_symmetry.space_group_name_H-M   'P 1'
#
loop_
_entity.id
_entity.type
_entity.pdbx_description
1 polymer ?
#
loop_
_entity_poly.entity_id
_entity_poly.type
_entity_poly.pdbx_seq_one_letter_code
_entity_poly.pdbx_strand_id
1 'polypeptide(L)'
;IPTAISWCHGGSDVSVCTSVDGWNALVALSPRTGTKVEDSGEPTDWAGVLDLPPGTHRVKFRVDDEWRCSPDLLMALDEDGALVNYGRAERVKGKKGGTEVEGEKEVEEEAEEEEEDEETGYGQCVPEASFYKAPARGAPMAAASRPPVLPPHLANPLLNAAAPPSNVVDGEEGVLPQPVHAIIHHLYACSVRDGVVAVGTTARYKAK
;
A
#
# COMPACT_ATOMS: atom_id res chain seq x y z
N ILE A 1 -27.18 -1.23 -1.24
CA ILE A 1 -26.17 -2.20 -0.78
C ILE A 1 -25.76 -1.71 0.57
N PRO A 2 -25.96 -2.47 1.65
CA PRO A 2 -25.49 -2.08 2.97
C PRO A 2 -23.96 -1.94 2.93
N THR A 3 -23.47 -0.73 3.12
CA THR A 3 -22.05 -0.37 3.05
C THR A 3 -21.64 0.18 4.41
N ALA A 4 -20.74 -0.52 5.08
CA ALA A 4 -20.20 -0.07 6.35
C ALA A 4 -19.35 1.19 6.15
N ILE A 5 -19.50 2.16 7.05
CA ILE A 5 -18.71 3.38 7.09
C ILE A 5 -18.28 3.67 8.52
N SER A 6 -17.10 4.24 8.70
CA SER A 6 -16.55 4.58 10.00
C SER A 6 -15.82 5.92 10.00
N TRP A 7 -15.72 6.49 11.20
CA TRP A 7 -14.97 7.70 11.51
C TRP A 7 -14.19 7.47 12.81
N CYS A 8 -12.86 7.56 12.76
CA CYS A 8 -11.98 7.14 13.87
C CYS A 8 -11.15 8.30 14.45
N HIS A 9 -11.65 9.53 14.38
CA HIS A 9 -10.91 10.73 14.81
C HIS A 9 -11.61 11.51 15.93
N GLY A 10 -12.45 10.84 16.72
CA GLY A 10 -13.22 11.45 17.81
C GLY A 10 -14.29 12.42 17.36
N GLY A 11 -14.88 13.10 18.34
CA GLY A 11 -16.06 13.96 18.19
C GLY A 11 -17.18 13.50 19.11
N SER A 12 -18.11 14.40 19.43
CA SER A 12 -19.26 14.10 20.29
C SER A 12 -20.52 13.77 19.49
N ASP A 13 -20.69 14.38 18.32
CA ASP A 13 -21.77 14.07 17.37
C ASP A 13 -21.19 13.86 15.97
N VAL A 14 -21.34 12.66 15.43
CA VAL A 14 -20.82 12.31 14.11
C VAL A 14 -21.95 11.83 13.22
N SER A 15 -22.14 12.51 12.10
CA SER A 15 -23.07 12.13 11.05
C SER A 15 -22.39 12.14 9.68
N VAL A 16 -22.97 11.42 8.73
CA VAL A 16 -22.45 11.33 7.36
C VAL A 16 -23.57 11.57 6.36
N CYS A 17 -23.26 12.28 5.29
CA CYS A 17 -24.14 12.42 4.14
C CYS A 17 -23.44 11.93 2.88
N THR A 18 -24.24 11.65 1.84
CA THR A 18 -23.73 11.14 0.57
C THR A 18 -24.27 11.94 -0.61
N SER A 19 -23.62 11.83 -1.76
CA SER A 19 -24.13 12.46 -2.99
C SER A 19 -25.37 11.79 -3.57
N VAL A 20 -25.80 10.64 -3.04
CA VAL A 20 -26.87 9.81 -3.63
C VAL A 20 -28.22 10.55 -3.64
N ASP A 21 -28.48 11.33 -2.60
CA ASP A 21 -29.72 12.09 -2.40
C ASP A 21 -29.47 13.62 -2.47
N GLY A 22 -28.36 14.02 -3.09
CA GLY A 22 -27.99 15.43 -3.23
C GLY A 22 -27.57 16.07 -1.91
N TRP A 23 -26.91 15.33 -1.01
CA TRP A 23 -26.34 15.83 0.25
C TRP A 23 -27.35 16.24 1.32
N ASN A 24 -28.60 15.77 1.24
CA ASN A 24 -29.69 16.23 2.11
C ASN A 24 -29.87 15.37 3.38
N ALA A 25 -29.64 14.07 3.29
CA ALA A 25 -29.80 13.15 4.40
C ALA A 25 -28.50 13.03 5.20
N LEU A 26 -28.59 13.41 6.48
CA LEU A 26 -27.56 13.14 7.47
C LEU A 26 -27.91 11.84 8.20
N VAL A 27 -27.04 10.84 8.07
CA VAL A 27 -27.13 9.58 8.80
C VAL A 27 -26.23 9.69 10.02
N ALA A 28 -26.83 9.67 11.22
CA ALA A 28 -26.08 9.65 12.47
C ALA A 28 -25.31 8.33 12.62
N LEU A 29 -24.03 8.41 12.95
CA LEU A 29 -23.20 7.25 13.26
C LEU A 29 -23.35 6.89 14.74
N SER A 30 -23.13 5.63 15.07
CA SER A 30 -23.14 5.15 16.46
C SER A 30 -21.71 4.98 16.96
N PRO A 31 -21.41 5.33 18.22
CA PRO A 31 -20.10 5.10 18.80
C PRO A 31 -19.80 3.61 18.88
N ARG A 32 -18.58 3.20 18.52
CA ARG A 32 -18.13 1.81 18.61
C ARG A 32 -17.86 1.45 20.07
N THR A 33 -18.28 0.27 20.50
CA THR A 33 -18.01 -0.22 21.86
C THR A 33 -16.53 -0.52 22.04
N GLY A 34 -15.94 0.01 23.11
CA GLY A 34 -14.55 -0.27 23.51
C GLY A 34 -13.52 0.78 23.09
N THR A 35 -13.90 1.78 22.30
CA THR A 35 -13.01 2.82 21.78
C THR A 35 -13.32 4.13 22.50
N LYS A 36 -12.71 4.34 23.67
CA LYS A 36 -12.89 5.53 24.51
C LYS A 36 -11.54 6.16 24.85
N VAL A 37 -11.50 7.48 24.93
CA VAL A 37 -10.34 8.18 25.50
C VAL A 37 -10.29 7.88 27.01
N GLU A 38 -9.14 7.43 27.51
CA GLU A 38 -8.97 6.98 28.90
C GLU A 38 -9.34 8.05 29.94
N ASP A 39 -9.13 9.33 29.62
CA ASP A 39 -9.30 10.45 30.55
C ASP A 39 -10.71 11.11 30.48
N SER A 40 -11.31 11.22 29.28
CA SER A 40 -12.61 11.86 29.10
C SER A 40 -13.79 10.87 28.99
N GLY A 41 -13.54 9.60 28.67
CA GLY A 41 -14.58 8.60 28.44
C GLY A 41 -15.37 8.79 27.13
N GLU A 42 -14.99 9.77 26.32
CA GLU A 42 -15.62 10.10 25.04
C GLU A 42 -15.25 9.04 23.98
N PRO A 43 -16.19 8.66 23.10
CA PRO A 43 -15.93 7.69 22.05
C PRO A 43 -14.99 8.26 20.98
N THR A 44 -13.96 7.49 20.62
CA THR A 44 -13.02 7.86 19.56
C THR A 44 -13.49 7.43 18.17
N ASP A 45 -14.25 6.34 18.12
CA ASP A 45 -14.60 5.68 16.87
C ASP A 45 -16.12 5.60 16.73
N TRP A 46 -16.58 5.91 15.54
CA TRP A 46 -17.98 5.97 15.15
C TRP A 46 -18.19 5.10 13.92
N ALA A 47 -19.29 4.37 13.87
CA ALA A 47 -19.60 3.50 12.75
C ALA A 47 -21.10 3.48 12.42
N GLY A 48 -21.40 3.22 11.15
CA GLY A 48 -22.76 3.10 10.65
C GLY A 48 -22.82 2.30 9.37
N VAL A 49 -24.03 2.10 8.86
CA VAL A 49 -24.28 1.40 7.61
C VAL A 49 -25.10 2.30 6.71
N LEU A 50 -24.62 2.50 5.48
CA LEU A 50 -25.28 3.29 4.45
C LEU A 50 -25.83 2.37 3.37
N ASP A 51 -27.07 2.59 2.95
CA ASP A 51 -27.65 1.86 1.83
C ASP A 51 -27.35 2.56 0.51
N LEU A 52 -26.28 2.14 -0.17
CA LEU A 52 -25.81 2.78 -1.40
C LEU A 52 -26.10 1.96 -2.66
N PRO A 53 -26.45 2.58 -3.80
CA PRO A 53 -26.45 1.91 -5.10
C PRO A 53 -25.06 1.33 -5.44
N PRO A 54 -24.93 0.34 -6.33
CA PRO A 54 -23.62 -0.10 -6.80
C PRO A 54 -22.87 1.05 -7.52
N GLY A 55 -21.61 1.28 -7.16
CA GLY A 55 -20.78 2.31 -7.79
C GLY A 55 -19.93 3.11 -6.82
N THR A 56 -19.27 4.15 -7.35
CA THR A 56 -18.48 5.11 -6.56
C THR A 56 -19.38 6.26 -6.13
N HIS A 57 -19.37 6.57 -4.84
CA HIS A 57 -20.17 7.62 -4.23
C HIS A 57 -19.27 8.62 -3.53
N ARG A 58 -19.72 9.88 -3.49
CA ARG A 58 -19.09 10.91 -2.68
C ARG A 58 -19.76 10.95 -1.32
N VAL A 59 -18.96 11.13 -0.27
CA VAL A 59 -19.43 11.20 1.11
C VAL A 59 -18.74 12.34 1.85
N LYS A 60 -19.41 12.88 2.86
CA LYS A 60 -18.87 13.93 3.73
C LYS A 60 -19.38 13.74 5.14
N PHE A 61 -18.51 13.98 6.12
CA PHE A 61 -18.85 13.84 7.53
C PHE A 61 -19.18 15.21 8.11
N ARG A 62 -20.13 15.23 9.04
CA ARG A 62 -20.39 16.36 9.92
C ARG A 62 -20.04 15.90 11.33
N VAL A 63 -19.03 16.53 11.91
CA VAL A 63 -18.48 16.21 13.23
C VAL A 63 -18.58 17.47 14.07
N ASP A 64 -19.36 17.42 15.15
CA ASP A 64 -19.60 18.57 16.05
C ASP A 64 -19.99 19.84 15.28
N ASP A 65 -20.98 19.72 14.40
CA ASP A 65 -21.48 20.77 13.50
C ASP A 65 -20.51 21.26 12.40
N GLU A 66 -19.31 20.69 12.28
CA GLU A 66 -18.34 21.04 11.26
C GLU A 66 -18.25 19.99 10.15
N TRP A 67 -18.22 20.47 8.89
CA TRP A 67 -18.01 19.60 7.74
C TRP A 67 -16.56 19.16 7.63
N ARG A 68 -16.32 17.84 7.66
CA ARG A 68 -15.00 17.22 7.60
C ARG A 68 -14.93 16.11 6.56
N CYS A 69 -13.72 15.84 6.11
CA CYS A 69 -13.39 14.65 5.34
C CYS A 69 -12.56 13.72 6.22
N SER A 70 -12.83 12.42 6.15
CA SER A 70 -12.02 11.41 6.82
C SER A 70 -10.69 11.25 6.06
N PRO A 71 -9.52 11.35 6.72
CA PRO A 71 -8.23 11.02 6.11
C PRO A 71 -8.09 9.54 5.76
N ASP A 72 -8.92 8.65 6.33
CA ASP A 72 -8.89 7.21 6.07
C ASP A 72 -9.60 6.83 4.75
N LEU A 73 -10.40 7.74 4.19
CA LEU A 73 -11.07 7.57 2.91
C LEU A 73 -10.39 8.40 1.82
N LEU A 74 -10.44 7.93 0.58
CA LEU A 74 -9.92 8.70 -0.57
C LEU A 74 -10.56 10.09 -0.61
N MET A 75 -9.73 11.13 -0.73
CA MET A 75 -10.19 12.52 -0.81
C MET A 75 -9.83 13.11 -2.18
N ALA A 76 -10.80 13.78 -2.81
CA ALA A 76 -10.54 14.59 -3.99
C ALA A 76 -11.55 15.73 -4.08
N LEU A 77 -11.28 16.70 -4.95
CA LEU A 77 -12.25 17.75 -5.29
C LEU A 77 -13.39 17.16 -6.11
N ASP A 78 -14.60 17.67 -5.91
CA ASP A 78 -15.74 17.38 -6.77
C ASP A 78 -15.90 18.41 -7.90
N GLU A 79 -16.98 18.28 -8.67
CA GLU A 79 -17.31 19.16 -9.81
C GLU A 79 -17.50 20.63 -9.40
N ASP A 80 -17.91 20.89 -8.15
CA ASP A 80 -18.10 22.22 -7.59
C ASP A 80 -16.83 22.74 -6.88
N GLY A 81 -15.73 21.96 -6.92
CA GLY A 81 -14.46 22.30 -6.28
C GLY A 81 -14.46 22.10 -4.76
N ALA A 82 -15.43 21.39 -4.20
CA ALA A 82 -15.47 21.04 -2.80
C ALA A 82 -14.64 19.78 -2.52
N LEU A 83 -13.85 19.79 -1.45
CA LEU A 83 -13.14 18.59 -0.98
C LEU A 83 -14.15 17.62 -0.35
N VAL A 84 -14.17 16.38 -0.86
CA VAL A 84 -15.07 15.30 -0.41
C VAL A 84 -14.33 13.96 -0.35
N ASN A 85 -14.90 13.00 0.39
CA ASN A 85 -14.42 11.62 0.37
C ASN A 85 -15.11 10.81 -0.73
N TYR A 86 -14.42 9.79 -1.27
CA TYR A 86 -14.93 8.85 -2.25
C TYR A 86 -14.93 7.42 -1.68
N GLY A 87 -16.06 6.74 -1.79
CA GLY A 87 -16.24 5.34 -1.37
C GLY A 87 -16.89 4.51 -2.46
N ARG A 88 -16.49 3.24 -2.61
CA ARG A 88 -17.05 2.33 -3.62
C ARG A 88 -17.96 1.31 -2.95
N ALA A 89 -19.22 1.28 -3.35
CA ALA A 89 -20.20 0.30 -2.90
C ALA A 89 -20.31 -0.83 -3.94
N GLU A 90 -19.85 -2.02 -3.61
CA GLU A 90 -19.95 -3.22 -4.45
C GLU A 90 -20.59 -4.37 -3.70
N ARG A 91 -21.33 -5.23 -4.42
CA ARG A 91 -21.81 -6.49 -3.83
C ARG A 91 -20.65 -7.46 -3.78
N VAL A 92 -20.08 -7.66 -2.61
CA VAL A 92 -19.24 -8.83 -2.37
C VAL A 92 -20.15 -10.05 -2.41
N LYS A 93 -19.97 -10.94 -3.38
CA LYS A 93 -20.59 -12.26 -3.35
C LYS A 93 -19.98 -12.99 -2.15
N GLY A 94 -20.76 -13.19 -1.09
CA GLY A 94 -20.30 -13.94 0.07
C GLY A 94 -19.82 -15.32 -0.35
N LYS A 95 -18.51 -15.56 -0.23
CA LYS A 95 -17.95 -16.91 -0.29
C LYS A 95 -18.38 -17.58 1.01
N LYS A 96 -19.54 -18.26 1.00
CA LYS A 96 -19.79 -19.32 1.97
C LYS A 96 -18.68 -20.34 1.76
N GLY A 97 -18.00 -20.75 2.83
CA GLY A 97 -17.06 -21.87 2.81
C GLY A 97 -17.64 -23.02 1.99
N GLY A 98 -16.86 -23.46 1.02
CA GLY A 98 -17.34 -24.26 -0.11
C GLY A 98 -16.43 -24.04 -1.30
N THR A 99 -15.21 -24.56 -1.17
CA THR A 99 -14.30 -24.80 -2.29
C THR A 99 -14.98 -25.77 -3.25
N GLU A 100 -15.47 -25.29 -4.39
CA GLU A 100 -15.57 -26.10 -5.60
C GLU A 100 -14.63 -25.48 -6.63
N VAL A 101 -13.49 -26.14 -6.78
CA VAL A 101 -12.53 -25.98 -7.85
C VAL A 101 -12.97 -26.94 -8.95
N GLU A 102 -13.20 -26.43 -10.16
CA GLU A 102 -12.98 -27.21 -11.37
C GLU A 102 -11.61 -26.81 -11.94
N GLY A 103 -10.73 -27.79 -12.11
CA GLY A 103 -9.62 -27.69 -13.06
C GLY A 103 -8.20 -27.63 -12.49
N GLU A 104 -7.78 -28.72 -11.85
CA GLU A 104 -6.47 -29.37 -12.03
C GLU A 104 -5.18 -28.54 -11.87
N LYS A 105 -4.50 -28.73 -10.73
CA LYS A 105 -3.20 -29.44 -10.71
C LYS A 105 -2.81 -29.78 -9.27
N GLU A 106 -2.63 -31.07 -9.04
CA GLU A 106 -2.06 -31.65 -7.84
C GLU A 106 -0.60 -31.18 -7.70
N VAL A 107 -0.30 -30.48 -6.61
CA VAL A 107 1.01 -30.47 -5.97
C VAL A 107 0.71 -30.58 -4.47
N GLU A 108 1.20 -31.65 -3.86
CA GLU A 108 1.13 -31.88 -2.42
C GLU A 108 1.83 -30.72 -1.70
N GLU A 109 1.07 -29.93 -0.95
CA GLU A 109 1.58 -28.87 -0.10
C GLU A 109 1.49 -29.36 1.35
N GLU A 110 2.65 -29.55 1.96
CA GLU A 110 2.77 -29.80 3.40
C GLU A 110 2.16 -28.61 4.15
N ALA A 111 1.45 -28.89 5.25
CA ALA A 111 0.78 -27.88 6.04
C ALA A 111 1.77 -26.85 6.59
N GLU A 112 1.82 -25.66 5.97
CA GLU A 112 2.38 -24.47 6.58
C GLU A 112 1.25 -23.79 7.38
N GLU A 113 1.53 -23.54 8.65
CA GLU A 113 0.65 -22.82 9.57
C GLU A 113 0.38 -21.43 8.99
N GLU A 114 -0.90 -21.07 8.80
CA GLU A 114 -1.32 -19.72 8.41
C GLU A 114 -0.93 -18.75 9.53
N GLU A 115 0.24 -18.12 9.43
CA GLU A 115 0.53 -16.92 10.22
C GLU A 115 -0.40 -15.82 9.70
N GLU A 116 -1.19 -15.23 10.61
CA GLU A 116 -1.97 -14.02 10.32
C GLU A 116 -1.01 -12.97 9.75
N ASP A 117 -1.11 -12.71 8.44
CA ASP A 117 -0.43 -11.59 7.80
C ASP A 117 -0.90 -10.30 8.47
N GLU A 118 -0.17 -9.83 9.49
CA GLU A 118 -0.31 -8.48 10.01
C GLU A 118 -0.20 -7.54 8.81
N GLU A 119 -1.22 -6.71 8.60
CA GLU A 119 -1.27 -5.70 7.54
C GLU A 119 -0.12 -4.71 7.78
N THR A 120 1.03 -4.98 7.16
CA THR A 120 2.24 -4.16 7.27
C THR A 120 2.07 -2.88 6.46
N GLY A 121 1.29 -1.95 7.00
CA GLY A 121 1.21 -0.58 6.50
C GLY A 121 2.59 0.08 6.51
N TYR A 122 2.89 0.88 5.48
CA TYR A 122 4.11 1.67 5.45
C TYR A 122 4.08 2.72 6.56
N GLY A 123 4.92 2.55 7.58
CA GLY A 123 5.11 3.51 8.67
C GLY A 123 6.35 4.39 8.48
N GLN A 124 6.40 5.51 9.20
CA GLN A 124 7.62 6.32 9.36
C GLN A 124 8.41 5.95 10.63
N CYS A 125 7.93 4.97 11.41
CA CYS A 125 8.63 4.51 12.59
C CYS A 125 9.94 3.81 12.17
N VAL A 126 11.05 4.24 12.77
CA VAL A 126 12.33 3.53 12.64
C VAL A 126 12.29 2.35 13.60
N PRO A 127 12.43 1.09 13.12
CA PRO A 127 12.43 -0.06 14.02
C PRO A 127 13.60 0.00 15.02
N GLU A 128 13.37 -0.50 16.23
CA GLU A 128 14.39 -0.60 17.27
C GLU A 128 15.60 -1.42 16.81
N ALA A 129 16.81 -1.05 17.25
CA ALA A 129 18.05 -1.70 16.79
C ALA A 129 18.13 -3.20 17.14
N SER A 130 17.38 -3.64 18.16
CA SER A 130 17.22 -5.04 18.53
C SER A 130 16.56 -5.89 17.43
N PHE A 131 15.70 -5.28 16.59
CA PHE A 131 15.06 -5.93 15.45
C PHE A 131 16.09 -6.46 14.44
N TYR A 132 17.20 -5.73 14.24
CA TYR A 132 18.28 -6.11 13.33
C TYR A 132 19.41 -6.89 14.01
N LYS A 133 19.32 -7.13 15.32
CA LYS A 133 20.38 -7.80 16.06
C LYS A 133 20.32 -9.29 15.80
N ALA A 134 21.38 -9.83 15.20
CA ALA A 134 21.57 -11.26 15.11
C ALA A 134 21.46 -11.87 16.53
N PRO A 135 20.73 -12.99 16.70
CA PRO A 135 20.57 -13.62 18.00
C PRO A 135 21.94 -14.01 18.58
N ALA A 136 21.99 -14.14 19.90
CA ALA A 136 23.21 -14.48 20.63
C ALA A 136 23.89 -15.71 20.01
N ARG A 137 25.23 -15.73 20.06
CA ARG A 137 26.06 -16.80 19.50
C ARG A 137 25.55 -18.17 19.98
N GLY A 138 24.98 -18.98 19.06
CA GLY A 138 24.44 -20.32 19.35
C GLY A 138 22.92 -20.43 19.46
N ALA A 139 22.17 -19.33 19.40
CA ALA A 139 20.72 -19.37 19.28
C ALA A 139 20.28 -19.60 17.81
N PRO A 140 19.27 -20.44 17.56
CA PRO A 140 18.76 -20.66 16.21
C PRO A 140 18.16 -19.35 15.69
N MET A 141 18.70 -18.90 14.55
CA MET A 141 18.20 -17.74 13.84
C MET A 141 17.19 -18.27 12.82
N ALA A 142 15.92 -17.87 12.92
CA ALA A 142 14.96 -18.13 11.85
C ALA A 142 15.55 -17.57 10.55
N ALA A 143 15.53 -18.34 9.45
CA ALA A 143 16.17 -17.96 8.19
C ALA A 143 15.72 -16.56 7.70
N ALA A 144 14.48 -16.18 7.99
CA ALA A 144 13.87 -14.89 7.69
C ALA A 144 14.55 -13.67 8.36
N SER A 145 15.30 -13.86 9.45
CA SER A 145 15.96 -12.75 10.16
C SER A 145 17.36 -12.42 9.60
N ARG A 146 17.90 -13.23 8.70
CA ARG A 146 19.21 -12.98 8.08
C ARG A 146 19.02 -12.10 6.84
N PRO A 147 19.88 -11.10 6.62
CA PRO A 147 19.85 -10.37 5.37
C PRO A 147 20.09 -11.36 4.21
N PRO A 148 19.32 -11.26 3.12
CA PRO A 148 19.49 -12.14 1.98
C PRO A 148 20.88 -11.93 1.36
N VAL A 149 21.42 -13.00 0.78
CA VAL A 149 22.69 -12.93 0.04
C VAL A 149 22.48 -12.08 -1.21
N LEU A 150 23.44 -11.18 -1.50
CA LEU A 150 23.40 -10.33 -2.69
C LEU A 150 23.29 -11.21 -3.97
N PRO A 151 22.23 -11.05 -4.77
CA PRO A 151 22.12 -11.78 -6.02
C PRO A 151 23.28 -11.41 -6.97
N PRO A 152 23.94 -12.40 -7.62
CA PRO A 152 25.12 -12.14 -8.45
C PRO A 152 24.82 -11.23 -9.66
N HIS A 153 23.56 -11.21 -10.13
CA HIS A 153 23.12 -10.34 -11.22
C HIS A 153 23.33 -8.84 -10.94
N LEU A 154 23.30 -8.42 -9.67
CA LEU A 154 23.50 -7.02 -9.28
C LEU A 154 24.97 -6.61 -9.21
N ALA A 155 25.90 -7.57 -9.25
CA ALA A 155 27.31 -7.32 -9.04
C ALA A 155 27.99 -6.59 -10.21
N ASN A 156 27.43 -6.66 -11.42
CA ASN A 156 28.03 -6.07 -12.61
C ASN A 156 27.09 -5.02 -13.26
N PRO A 157 27.29 -3.72 -12.98
CA PRO A 157 26.48 -2.65 -13.56
C PRO A 157 26.58 -2.62 -15.08
N LEU A 158 25.46 -2.29 -15.75
CA LEU A 158 25.38 -2.23 -17.22
C LEU A 158 26.43 -1.31 -17.84
N LEU A 159 26.70 -0.17 -17.19
CA LEU A 159 27.67 0.84 -17.65
C LEU A 159 29.14 0.42 -17.47
N ASN A 160 29.40 -0.64 -16.70
CA ASN A 160 30.74 -1.20 -16.53
C ASN A 160 31.02 -2.35 -17.51
N ALA A 161 30.01 -2.81 -18.25
CA ALA A 161 30.20 -3.83 -19.27
C ALA A 161 31.11 -3.26 -20.38
N ALA A 162 32.14 -4.01 -20.74
CA ALA A 162 32.96 -3.66 -21.89
C ALA A 162 32.08 -3.60 -23.14
N ALA A 163 32.16 -2.51 -23.91
CA ALA A 163 31.43 -2.38 -25.16
C ALA A 163 31.85 -3.55 -26.08
N PRO A 164 30.90 -4.37 -26.59
CA PRO A 164 31.24 -5.39 -27.55
C PRO A 164 31.81 -4.73 -28.81
N PRO A 165 32.78 -5.36 -29.51
CA PRO A 165 33.41 -4.79 -30.71
C PRO A 165 32.42 -4.51 -31.86
N SER A 166 31.19 -5.05 -31.77
CA SER A 166 30.08 -4.83 -32.71
C SER A 166 29.38 -3.48 -32.56
N ASN A 167 29.62 -2.71 -31.48
CA ASN A 167 28.97 -1.41 -31.26
C ASN A 167 29.78 -0.25 -31.85
N VAL A 168 30.84 -0.55 -32.61
CA VAL A 168 31.61 0.42 -33.40
C VAL A 168 31.26 0.21 -34.87
N VAL A 169 29.99 0.46 -35.21
CA VAL A 169 29.55 0.67 -36.60
C VAL A 169 29.23 2.15 -36.74
N ASP A 170 29.68 2.74 -37.83
CA ASP A 170 29.72 4.17 -38.14
C ASP A 170 28.58 5.01 -37.54
N GLY A 171 28.83 5.66 -36.39
CA GLY A 171 28.02 6.77 -35.88
C GLY A 171 27.04 6.49 -34.74
N GLU A 172 26.92 5.27 -34.21
CA GLU A 172 25.98 4.92 -33.13
C GLU A 172 26.67 4.93 -31.75
N GLU A 173 27.15 6.10 -31.35
CA GLU A 173 27.74 6.34 -30.03
C GLU A 173 26.65 6.27 -28.94
N GLY A 174 26.63 5.19 -28.15
CA GLY A 174 25.80 5.10 -26.93
C GLY A 174 24.77 3.97 -26.85
N VAL A 175 24.78 2.99 -27.77
CA VAL A 175 23.90 1.81 -27.64
C VAL A 175 24.48 0.83 -26.60
N LEU A 176 23.76 0.68 -25.48
CA LEU A 176 24.10 -0.29 -24.42
C LEU A 176 23.57 -1.69 -24.76
N PRO A 177 24.22 -2.76 -24.27
CA PRO A 177 23.69 -4.11 -24.43
C PRO A 177 22.33 -4.27 -23.74
N GLN A 178 21.53 -5.24 -24.19
CA GLN A 178 20.25 -5.53 -23.57
C GLN A 178 20.44 -5.93 -22.09
N PRO A 179 19.82 -5.21 -21.13
CA PRO A 179 19.95 -5.53 -19.72
C PRO A 179 19.22 -6.82 -19.36
N VAL A 180 19.73 -7.57 -18.39
CA VAL A 180 18.95 -8.62 -17.74
C VAL A 180 17.81 -7.99 -16.94
N HIS A 181 16.63 -8.61 -16.92
CA HIS A 181 15.47 -8.01 -16.26
C HIS A 181 15.68 -7.76 -14.76
N ALA A 182 16.53 -8.58 -14.11
CA ALA A 182 16.86 -8.49 -12.70
C ALA A 182 17.69 -7.24 -12.30
N ILE A 183 18.27 -6.51 -13.26
CA ILE A 183 19.00 -5.24 -12.95
C ILE A 183 18.14 -4.00 -13.18
N ILE A 184 16.93 -4.15 -13.72
CA ILE A 184 16.01 -3.04 -13.96
C ILE A 184 15.49 -2.53 -12.61
N HIS A 185 15.36 -1.21 -12.46
CA HIS A 185 14.93 -0.51 -11.25
C HIS A 185 15.91 -0.57 -10.06
N HIS A 186 17.12 -1.12 -10.26
CA HIS A 186 18.21 -1.01 -9.30
C HIS A 186 19.00 0.29 -9.49
N LEU A 187 19.37 0.92 -8.37
CA LEU A 187 20.17 2.14 -8.33
C LEU A 187 21.66 1.79 -8.34
N TYR A 188 22.41 2.39 -9.27
CA TYR A 188 23.86 2.33 -9.32
C TYR A 188 24.43 3.72 -9.09
N ALA A 189 25.50 3.82 -8.31
CA ALA A 189 26.14 5.09 -7.98
C ALA A 189 27.66 4.97 -8.19
N CYS A 190 28.28 6.04 -8.68
CA CYS A 190 29.73 6.17 -8.59
C CYS A 190 30.12 6.73 -7.22
N SER A 191 31.38 6.50 -6.80
CA SER A 191 31.93 7.20 -5.64
C SER A 191 31.86 8.72 -5.84
N VAL A 192 31.59 9.44 -4.76
CA VAL A 192 31.59 10.91 -4.76
C VAL A 192 32.97 11.43 -5.12
N ARG A 193 33.07 12.32 -6.11
CA ARG A 193 34.31 12.99 -6.51
C ARG A 193 34.02 14.47 -6.74
N ASP A 194 34.88 15.34 -6.22
CA ASP A 194 34.78 16.80 -6.38
C ASP A 194 33.43 17.39 -5.95
N GLY A 195 32.80 16.80 -4.93
CA GLY A 195 31.47 17.21 -4.45
C GLY A 195 30.31 16.80 -5.37
N VAL A 196 30.57 16.00 -6.40
CA VAL A 196 29.59 15.51 -7.36
C VAL A 196 29.32 14.02 -7.14
N VAL A 197 28.04 13.66 -7.18
CA VAL A 197 27.56 12.27 -7.18
C VAL A 197 26.90 11.99 -8.52
N ALA A 198 27.35 10.96 -9.24
CA ALA A 198 26.63 10.44 -10.39
C ALA A 198 25.88 9.17 -9.98
N VAL A 199 24.59 9.14 -10.34
CA VAL A 199 23.68 8.04 -10.07
C VAL A 199 22.98 7.65 -11.36
N GLY A 200 22.68 6.37 -11.53
CA GLY A 200 22.04 5.84 -12.72
C GLY A 200 21.11 4.68 -12.39
N THR A 201 20.03 4.56 -13.16
CA THR A 201 19.09 3.44 -13.10
C THR A 201 18.81 2.94 -14.52
N THR A 202 18.48 1.67 -14.65
CA THR A 202 17.94 1.12 -15.90
C THR A 202 16.44 0.95 -15.74
N ALA A 203 15.64 1.50 -16.65
CA ALA A 203 14.19 1.42 -16.61
C ALA A 203 13.66 0.96 -17.98
N ARG A 204 12.53 0.24 -17.96
CA ARG A 204 11.86 -0.24 -19.17
C ARG A 204 10.75 0.72 -19.58
N TYR A 205 10.70 1.07 -20.86
CA TYR A 205 9.57 1.76 -21.48
C TYR A 205 8.99 0.89 -22.60
N LYS A 206 7.80 0.30 -22.34
CA LYS A 206 7.16 -0.69 -23.23
C LYS A 206 8.09 -1.91 -23.44
N ALA A 207 8.55 -2.11 -24.68
CA ALA A 207 9.47 -3.18 -25.07
C ALA A 207 10.93 -2.71 -25.18
N LYS A 208 11.25 -1.49 -24.73
CA LYS A 208 12.60 -0.90 -24.72
C LYS A 208 13.14 -0.80 -23.31
#